data_AF-A0A920HBI5-F1
#
_entry.id   AF-A0A920HBI5-F1
#
_cell.length_a   1.000
_cell.length_b   1.000
_cell.length_c   1.000
_cell.angle_alpha   90.00
_cell.angle_beta   90.00
_cell.angle_gamma   90.00
#
_symmetry.space_group_name_H-M   'P 1'
#
loop_
_entity.id
_entity.type
_entity.pdbx_description
1 polymer ?
#
loop_
_entity_poly.entity_id
_entity_poly.type
_entity_poly.pdbx_seq_one_letter_code
_entity_poly.pdbx_strand_id
1 'polypeptide(L)'
;MFFKKNKIILLFVLKINLLLCQDSPASGISPGVKSLIFPGWGQASLLYKKRAKIFYYSEASILLFFLSTKTYSNILRRNYIAFAANHANLNPFGKTHDYWVDIGNFSSISSYNEEYLRNRRNDDLYPIMKCGIGVGIQSQIKNFLKIKE
;
A
#
# COMPACT_ATOMS: atom_id res chain seq x y z
N MET A 1 12.55 -24.17 -29.76
CA MET A 1 12.97 -22.81 -30.20
C MET A 1 12.94 -21.74 -29.08
N PHE A 2 12.29 -21.98 -27.93
CA PHE A 2 12.16 -21.00 -26.84
C PHE A 2 13.46 -20.73 -26.04
N PHE A 3 14.34 -21.73 -25.88
CA PHE A 3 15.57 -21.60 -25.10
C PHE A 3 16.67 -20.72 -25.73
N LYS A 4 16.70 -20.56 -27.07
CA LYS A 4 17.77 -19.80 -27.76
C LYS A 4 17.59 -18.28 -27.60
N LYS A 5 16.35 -17.79 -27.56
CA LYS A 5 15.99 -16.37 -27.36
C LYS A 5 16.23 -15.92 -25.92
N ASN A 6 15.98 -16.78 -24.94
CA ASN A 6 16.19 -16.47 -23.51
C ASN A 6 17.68 -16.41 -23.13
N LYS A 7 18.54 -17.19 -23.81
CA LYS A 7 20.00 -17.13 -23.63
C LYS A 7 20.58 -15.77 -24.03
N ILE A 8 20.02 -15.11 -25.04
CA ILE A 8 20.45 -13.77 -25.47
C ILE A 8 20.12 -12.74 -24.41
N ILE A 9 18.92 -12.81 -23.81
CA ILE A 9 18.50 -11.94 -22.71
C ILE A 9 19.41 -12.15 -21.50
N LEU A 10 19.70 -13.41 -21.14
CA LEU A 10 20.59 -13.73 -20.04
C LEU A 10 22.02 -13.22 -20.28
N LEU A 11 22.57 -13.40 -21.49
CA LEU A 11 23.87 -12.86 -21.87
C LEU A 11 23.90 -11.33 -21.87
N PHE A 12 22.81 -10.68 -22.26
CA PHE A 12 22.67 -9.23 -22.21
C PHE A 12 22.66 -8.71 -20.77
N VAL A 13 21.90 -9.35 -19.87
CA VAL A 13 21.90 -9.04 -18.44
C VAL A 13 23.27 -9.27 -17.81
N LEU A 14 23.95 -10.38 -18.14
CA LEU A 14 25.29 -10.69 -17.63
C LEU A 14 26.32 -9.63 -18.09
N LYS A 15 26.28 -9.22 -19.36
CA LYS A 15 27.18 -8.19 -19.90
C LYS A 15 26.91 -6.80 -19.30
N ILE A 16 25.65 -6.47 -19.01
CA ILE A 16 25.30 -5.22 -18.33
C ILE A 16 25.94 -5.14 -16.95
N ASN A 17 25.92 -6.23 -16.18
CA ASN A 17 26.56 -6.26 -14.85
C ASN A 17 28.09 -6.12 -14.97
N LEU A 18 28.69 -6.77 -15.97
CA LEU A 18 30.13 -6.65 -16.21
C LEU A 18 30.55 -5.23 -16.60
N LEU A 19 29.73 -4.51 -17.39
CA LEU A 19 29.97 -3.09 -17.74
C LEU A 19 29.84 -2.13 -16.54
N LEU A 20 29.20 -2.57 -15.46
CA LEU A 20 29.01 -1.79 -14.23
C LEU A 20 30.05 -2.11 -13.15
N CYS A 21 30.96 -3.05 -13.41
CA CYS A 21 32.05 -3.42 -12.52
C CYS A 21 32.97 -2.22 -12.25
N GLN A 22 33.36 -2.02 -10.98
CA GLN A 22 34.25 -0.93 -10.54
C GLN A 22 35.38 -1.50 -9.70
N ASP A 23 36.62 -1.13 -10.05
CA ASP A 23 37.81 -1.48 -9.26
C ASP A 23 37.76 -0.72 -7.93
N SER A 24 37.97 -1.45 -6.83
CA SER A 24 37.92 -0.91 -5.48
C SER A 24 39.33 -0.86 -4.88
N PRO A 25 39.79 0.29 -4.32
CA PRO A 25 41.02 0.34 -3.54
C PRO A 25 40.84 -0.43 -2.23
N ALA A 26 41.87 -1.18 -1.83
CA ALA A 26 41.82 -2.26 -0.85
C ALA A 26 41.71 -1.83 0.63
N SER A 27 41.31 -0.60 0.95
CA SER A 27 41.31 -0.10 2.34
C SER A 27 39.92 0.30 2.86
N GLY A 28 39.43 -0.44 3.85
CA GLY A 28 38.21 -0.13 4.62
C GLY A 28 37.01 -1.05 4.32
N ILE A 29 35.82 -0.64 4.76
CA ILE A 29 34.55 -1.33 4.47
C ILE A 29 34.35 -1.39 2.94
N SER A 30 34.03 -2.58 2.42
CA SER A 30 33.88 -2.78 0.98
C SER A 30 32.85 -1.81 0.38
N PRO A 31 33.14 -1.18 -0.78
CA PRO A 31 32.20 -0.27 -1.44
C PRO A 31 30.85 -0.91 -1.75
N GLY A 32 30.82 -2.23 -1.97
CA GLY A 32 29.58 -3.00 -2.16
C GLY A 32 28.64 -2.94 -0.95
N VAL A 33 29.17 -3.11 0.27
CA VAL A 33 28.37 -3.05 1.50
C VAL A 33 27.81 -1.64 1.72
N LYS A 34 28.57 -0.60 1.42
CA LYS A 34 28.08 0.79 1.52
C LYS A 34 26.90 1.05 0.56
N SER A 35 26.99 0.55 -0.67
CA SER A 35 25.90 0.66 -1.65
C SER A 35 24.67 -0.19 -1.31
N LEU A 36 24.84 -1.29 -0.57
CA LEU A 36 23.74 -2.13 -0.09
C LEU A 36 22.88 -1.37 0.94
N ILE A 37 23.52 -0.59 1.82
CA ILE A 37 22.84 0.22 2.83
C ILE A 37 22.17 1.42 2.16
N PHE A 38 22.91 2.13 1.31
CA PHE A 38 22.40 3.31 0.62
C PHE A 38 22.94 3.37 -0.81
N PRO A 39 22.07 3.26 -1.83
CA PRO A 39 22.50 3.27 -3.22
C PRO A 39 23.20 4.61 -3.54
N GLY A 40 24.39 4.55 -4.14
CA GLY A 40 25.22 5.73 -4.40
C GLY A 40 26.39 5.93 -3.44
N TRP A 41 26.32 5.37 -2.22
CA TRP A 41 27.34 5.62 -1.19
C TRP A 41 28.68 4.94 -1.50
N GLY A 42 28.65 3.70 -2.01
CA GLY A 42 29.87 3.03 -2.45
C GLY A 42 30.59 3.77 -3.57
N GLN A 43 29.85 4.26 -4.58
CA GLN A 43 30.46 5.02 -5.68
C GLN A 43 30.99 6.39 -5.22
N ALA A 44 30.34 7.04 -4.25
CA ALA A 44 30.84 8.26 -3.65
C ALA A 44 32.15 8.03 -2.88
N SER A 45 32.27 6.89 -2.18
CA SER A 45 33.50 6.49 -1.48
C SER A 45 34.67 6.19 -2.43
N LEU A 46 34.37 5.87 -3.69
CA LEU A 46 35.35 5.63 -4.76
C LEU A 46 35.65 6.88 -5.61
N LEU A 47 35.22 8.07 -5.16
CA LEU A 47 35.36 9.36 -5.86
C LEU A 47 34.67 9.44 -7.24
N TYR A 48 33.81 8.48 -7.59
CA TYR A 48 33.03 8.48 -8.83
C TYR A 48 31.77 9.35 -8.72
N LYS A 49 31.98 10.67 -8.59
CA LYS A 49 30.92 11.67 -8.35
C LYS A 49 29.80 11.67 -9.38
N LYS A 50 30.09 11.44 -10.67
CA LYS A 50 29.07 11.42 -11.74
C LYS A 50 28.08 10.26 -11.56
N ARG A 51 28.58 9.05 -11.26
CA ARG A 51 27.72 7.87 -11.06
C ARG A 51 26.99 7.94 -9.72
N ALA A 52 27.65 8.39 -8.65
CA ALA A 52 27.02 8.58 -7.34
C ALA A 52 25.78 9.48 -7.42
N LYS A 53 25.84 10.58 -8.19
CA LYS A 53 24.69 11.48 -8.42
C LYS A 53 23.49 10.77 -9.05
N ILE A 54 23.70 9.88 -10.02
CA ILE A 54 22.61 9.13 -10.67
C ILE A 54 21.88 8.27 -9.64
N PHE A 55 22.62 7.54 -8.79
CA PHE A 55 22.04 6.71 -7.74
C PHE A 55 21.31 7.53 -6.68
N TYR A 56 21.86 8.68 -6.29
CA TYR A 56 21.18 9.58 -5.35
C TYR A 56 19.88 10.16 -5.94
N TYR A 57 19.86 10.53 -7.22
CA TYR A 57 18.63 10.99 -7.87
C TYR A 57 17.60 9.87 -8.02
N SER A 58 18.03 8.65 -8.35
CA SER A 58 17.09 7.52 -8.41
C SER A 58 16.53 7.15 -7.04
N GLU A 59 17.34 7.23 -5.98
CA GLU A 59 16.86 6.97 -4.63
C GLU A 59 15.85 8.03 -4.19
N ALA A 60 16.16 9.30 -4.44
CA ALA A 60 15.25 10.40 -4.16
C ALA A 60 13.93 10.27 -4.93
N SER A 61 13.98 9.84 -6.20
CA SER A 61 12.76 9.64 -7.00
C SER A 61 11.92 8.47 -6.51
N ILE A 62 12.54 7.35 -6.10
CA ILE A 62 11.83 6.20 -5.51
C ILE A 62 11.15 6.59 -4.21
N LEU A 63 11.85 7.29 -3.31
CA LEU A 63 11.28 7.76 -2.04
C LEU A 63 10.13 8.75 -2.26
N LEU A 64 10.31 9.69 -3.19
CA LEU A 64 9.26 10.65 -3.56
C LEU A 64 8.04 9.93 -4.14
N PHE A 65 8.27 8.97 -5.03
CA PHE A 65 7.20 8.18 -5.64
C PHE A 65 6.45 7.37 -4.58
N PHE A 66 7.15 6.69 -3.68
CA PHE A 66 6.56 5.95 -2.57
C PHE A 66 5.66 6.84 -1.70
N LEU A 67 6.15 8.01 -1.30
CA LEU A 67 5.39 8.95 -0.49
C LEU A 67 4.15 9.49 -1.24
N SER A 68 4.33 9.80 -2.52
CA SER A 68 3.26 10.27 -3.41
C SER A 68 2.16 9.21 -3.55
N THR A 69 2.54 7.97 -3.87
CA THR A 69 1.60 6.84 -4.02
C THR A 69 0.87 6.55 -2.71
N LYS A 70 1.55 6.57 -1.57
CA LYS A 70 0.92 6.37 -0.25
C LYS A 70 -0.13 7.44 0.05
N THR A 71 0.22 8.70 -0.21
CA THR A 71 -0.69 9.84 0.00
C THR A 71 -1.88 9.77 -0.95
N TYR A 72 -1.64 9.51 -2.23
CA TYR A 72 -2.66 9.35 -3.25
C TYR A 72 -3.63 8.20 -2.94
N SER A 73 -3.12 7.04 -2.52
CA SER A 73 -3.93 5.89 -2.12
C SER A 73 -4.86 6.23 -0.94
N ASN A 74 -4.37 6.98 0.05
CA ASN A 74 -5.17 7.43 1.18
C ASN A 74 -6.28 8.41 0.76
N ILE A 75 -6.00 9.32 -0.18
CA ILE A 75 -7.00 10.25 -0.72
C ILE A 75 -8.08 9.47 -1.48
N LEU A 76 -7.68 8.58 -2.39
CA LEU A 76 -8.60 7.74 -3.15
C LEU A 76 -9.47 6.91 -2.21
N ARG A 77 -8.89 6.39 -1.11
CA ARG A 77 -9.61 5.68 -0.07
C ARG A 77 -10.72 6.51 0.56
N ARG A 78 -10.40 7.73 0.98
CA ARG A 78 -11.40 8.62 1.60
C ARG A 78 -12.52 8.98 0.62
N ASN A 79 -12.18 9.18 -0.66
CA ASN A 79 -13.16 9.56 -1.68
C ASN A 79 -14.17 8.45 -1.95
N TYR A 80 -13.75 7.19 -2.13
CA TYR A 80 -14.72 6.10 -2.33
C TYR A 80 -15.55 5.85 -1.08
N ILE A 81 -14.96 5.96 0.13
CA ILE A 81 -15.69 5.81 1.40
C ILE A 81 -16.77 6.88 1.53
N ALA A 82 -16.44 8.14 1.24
CA ALA A 82 -17.39 9.24 1.31
C ALA A 82 -18.50 9.10 0.25
N PHE A 83 -18.14 8.68 -0.96
CA PHE A 83 -19.11 8.42 -2.02
C PHE A 83 -20.10 7.30 -1.62
N ALA A 84 -19.58 6.18 -1.10
CA ALA A 84 -20.39 5.06 -0.67
C ALA A 84 -21.22 5.38 0.59
N ALA A 85 -20.70 6.17 1.53
CA ALA A 85 -21.48 6.64 2.68
C ALA A 85 -22.71 7.46 2.24
N ASN A 86 -22.55 8.33 1.23
CA ASN A 86 -23.64 9.17 0.73
C ASN A 86 -24.67 8.40 -0.10
N HIS A 87 -24.26 7.40 -0.88
CA HIS A 87 -25.16 6.74 -1.85
C HIS A 87 -25.65 5.35 -1.42
N ALA A 88 -24.91 4.65 -0.55
CA ALA A 88 -25.18 3.25 -0.19
C ALA A 88 -25.67 3.07 1.26
N ASN A 89 -26.02 4.16 1.96
CA ASN A 89 -26.47 4.19 3.37
C ASN A 89 -25.49 3.48 4.33
N LEU A 90 -24.18 3.63 4.09
CA LEU A 90 -23.13 2.98 4.87
C LEU A 90 -22.66 3.88 6.01
N ASN A 91 -22.40 3.29 7.18
CA ASN A 91 -21.71 4.01 8.26
C ASN A 91 -20.19 3.86 8.09
N PRO A 92 -19.45 4.94 7.80
CA PRO A 92 -18.01 4.86 7.57
C PRO A 92 -17.18 4.73 8.85
N PHE A 93 -17.76 4.97 10.02
CA PHE A 93 -17.03 5.02 11.29
C PHE A 93 -16.73 3.63 11.85
N GLY A 94 -15.46 3.42 12.23
CA GLY A 94 -15.01 2.22 12.95
C GLY A 94 -15.06 0.92 12.15
N LYS A 95 -15.07 0.99 10.81
CA LYS A 95 -15.10 -0.18 9.92
C LYS A 95 -13.70 -0.59 9.46
N THR A 96 -13.43 -1.90 9.46
CA THR A 96 -12.18 -2.52 8.99
C THR A 96 -12.09 -2.51 7.47
N HIS A 97 -10.94 -2.93 6.92
CA HIS A 97 -10.76 -3.02 5.46
C HIS A 97 -11.73 -4.03 4.83
N ASP A 98 -11.93 -5.19 5.48
CA ASP A 98 -12.74 -6.30 4.97
C ASP A 98 -14.19 -5.86 4.70
N TYR A 99 -14.77 -5.04 5.58
CA TYR A 99 -16.08 -4.42 5.38
C TYR A 99 -16.19 -3.68 4.03
N TRP A 100 -15.17 -2.90 3.66
CA TRP A 100 -15.17 -2.15 2.40
C TRP A 100 -14.92 -3.04 1.18
N VAL A 101 -14.22 -4.17 1.36
CA VAL A 101 -14.03 -5.18 0.31
C VAL A 101 -15.34 -5.90 0.04
N ASP A 102 -16.02 -6.36 1.09
CA ASP A 102 -17.27 -7.11 1.01
C ASP A 102 -18.39 -6.30 0.37
N ILE A 103 -18.55 -5.04 0.79
CA ILE A 103 -19.63 -4.16 0.32
C ILE A 103 -19.31 -3.56 -1.05
N GLY A 104 -18.04 -3.54 -1.47
CA GLY A 104 -17.61 -2.96 -2.74
C GLY A 104 -18.30 -3.58 -3.97
N ASN A 105 -18.82 -4.80 -3.84
CA ASN A 105 -19.56 -5.50 -4.90
C ASN A 105 -21.06 -5.20 -4.93
N PHE A 106 -21.58 -4.44 -3.96
CA PHE A 106 -23.00 -4.19 -3.77
C PHE A 106 -23.33 -2.70 -3.81
N SER A 107 -24.53 -2.37 -4.28
CA SER A 107 -25.01 -0.99 -4.34
C SER A 107 -25.47 -0.44 -2.99
N SER A 108 -25.82 -1.32 -2.04
CA SER A 108 -26.26 -0.95 -0.69
C SER A 108 -25.98 -2.07 0.32
N ILE A 109 -25.95 -1.72 1.61
CA ILE A 109 -25.83 -2.71 2.70
C ILE A 109 -27.04 -3.66 2.77
N SER A 110 -28.22 -3.21 2.34
CA SER A 110 -29.42 -4.06 2.30
C SER A 110 -29.24 -5.18 1.29
N SER A 111 -28.76 -4.83 0.09
CA SER A 111 -28.52 -5.79 -0.98
C SER A 111 -27.49 -6.86 -0.60
N TYR A 112 -26.42 -6.47 0.12
CA TYR A 112 -25.46 -7.41 0.69
C TYR A 112 -26.14 -8.38 1.67
N ASN A 113 -26.85 -7.84 2.67
CA ASN A 113 -27.50 -8.67 3.69
C ASN A 113 -28.56 -9.61 3.09
N GLU A 114 -29.34 -9.15 2.12
CA GLU A 114 -30.38 -9.95 1.45
C GLU A 114 -29.80 -11.17 0.73
N GLU A 115 -28.65 -11.03 0.04
CA GLU A 115 -27.99 -12.16 -0.60
C GLU A 115 -27.47 -13.17 0.43
N TYR A 116 -26.86 -12.69 1.51
CA TYR A 116 -26.33 -13.54 2.56
C TYR A 116 -27.44 -14.27 3.33
N LEU A 117 -28.58 -13.62 3.56
CA LEU A 117 -29.78 -14.24 4.13
C LEU A 117 -30.34 -15.35 3.20
N ARG A 118 -30.38 -15.12 1.88
CA ARG A 118 -30.78 -16.15 0.91
C ARG A 118 -29.86 -17.37 0.94
N ASN A 119 -28.58 -17.14 1.20
CA ASN A 119 -27.56 -18.18 1.33
C ASN A 119 -27.45 -18.76 2.75
N ARG A 120 -28.37 -18.41 3.66
CA ARG A 120 -28.39 -18.85 5.08
C ARG A 120 -27.11 -18.50 5.87
N ARG A 121 -26.38 -17.45 5.46
CA ARG A 121 -25.20 -16.93 6.17
C ARG A 121 -25.61 -15.77 7.07
N ASN A 122 -26.19 -16.12 8.22
CA ASN A 122 -26.73 -15.12 9.15
C ASN A 122 -25.65 -14.49 10.04
N ASP A 123 -24.51 -15.16 10.20
CA ASP A 123 -23.43 -14.72 11.09
C ASP A 123 -22.56 -13.61 10.46
N ASP A 124 -22.59 -13.49 9.13
CA ASP A 124 -21.78 -12.54 8.35
C ASP A 124 -22.53 -11.22 8.03
N LEU A 125 -23.70 -11.00 8.65
CA LEU A 125 -24.53 -9.83 8.33
C LEU A 125 -23.97 -8.56 8.96
N TYR A 126 -23.99 -7.47 8.18
CA TYR A 126 -23.61 -6.16 8.67
C TYR A 126 -24.83 -5.37 9.18
N PRO A 127 -24.67 -4.58 10.25
CA PRO A 127 -25.76 -3.77 10.77
C PRO A 127 -26.15 -2.68 9.76
N ILE A 128 -27.43 -2.64 9.39
CA ILE A 128 -27.99 -1.61 8.52
C ILE A 128 -28.04 -0.29 9.30
N MET A 129 -27.63 0.82 8.68
CA MET A 129 -27.82 2.14 9.27
C MET A 129 -29.32 2.44 9.33
N LYS A 130 -29.94 2.31 10.51
CA LYS A 130 -31.30 2.79 10.72
C LYS A 130 -31.27 4.31 10.80
N CYS A 131 -31.86 5.00 9.83
CA CYS A 131 -32.21 6.41 9.95
C CYS A 131 -33.32 6.52 11.00
N GLY A 132 -32.89 6.59 12.26
CA GLY A 132 -33.74 6.80 13.43
C GLY A 132 -32.89 7.55 14.42
N ILE A 133 -33.25 8.81 14.66
CA ILE A 133 -32.70 9.68 15.70
C ILE A 133 -32.73 8.86 17.01
N GLY A 134 -31.58 8.31 17.44
CA GLY A 134 -31.52 7.52 18.68
C GLY A 134 -30.39 6.50 18.81
N VAL A 135 -29.85 5.94 17.72
CA VAL A 135 -28.89 4.81 17.86
C VAL A 135 -27.44 5.28 18.08
N GLY A 136 -27.03 6.42 17.51
CA GLY A 136 -25.70 7.00 17.74
C GLY A 136 -25.47 7.48 19.18
N ILE A 137 -26.53 7.96 19.83
CA ILE A 137 -26.50 8.47 21.20
C ILE A 137 -26.37 7.31 22.20
N GLN A 138 -27.07 6.19 21.98
CA GLN A 138 -27.02 5.02 22.88
C GLN A 138 -25.64 4.32 22.91
N SER A 139 -24.95 4.25 21.77
CA SER A 139 -23.60 3.66 21.71
C SER A 139 -22.54 4.54 22.39
N GLN A 140 -22.62 5.86 22.20
CA GLN A 140 -21.75 6.81 22.89
C GLN A 140 -22.01 6.89 24.40
N ILE A 141 -23.28 6.83 24.84
CA ILE A 141 -23.66 6.84 26.26
C ILE A 141 -23.18 5.56 26.98
N LYS A 142 -23.24 4.39 26.35
CA LYS A 142 -22.73 3.14 26.95
C LYS A 142 -21.22 3.17 27.19
N ASN A 143 -20.45 3.75 26.26
CA ASN A 143 -19.01 3.91 26.46
C ASN A 143 -18.67 4.98 27.50
N PHE A 144 -19.46 6.05 27.59
CA PHE A 144 -19.26 7.10 28.61
C PHE A 144 -19.63 6.63 30.03
N LEU A 145 -20.67 5.80 30.19
CA LEU A 145 -21.04 5.21 31.48
C LEU A 145 -20.03 4.17 31.99
N LYS A 146 -19.33 3.47 31.10
CA LYS A 146 -18.32 2.46 31.46
C LYS A 146 -17.00 3.04 31.97
N ILE A 147 -16.79 4.35 31.84
CA ILE A 147 -15.59 5.07 32.31
C ILE A 147 -15.83 5.67 33.72
N LYS A 148 -17.06 5.58 34.24
CA LYS A 148 -17.46 6.21 35.51
C LYS A 148 -17.62 5.24 36.69
N GLU A 149 -17.27 3.97 36.51
CA GLU A 149 -17.05 2.97 37.57
C GLU A 149 -15.55 2.63 37.62
#